data_AF-A0A2W5F1A4-F1
#
_entry.id   AF-A0A2W5F1A4-F1
#
_cell.length_a   1.000
_cell.length_b   1.000
_cell.length_c   1.000
_cell.angle_alpha   90.00
_cell.angle_beta   90.00
_cell.angle_gamma   90.00
#
_symmetry.space_group_name_H-M   'P 1'
#
loop_
_entity.id
_entity.type
_entity.pdbx_description
1 polymer ?
#
loop_
_entity_poly.entity_id
_entity_poly.type
_entity_poly.pdbx_seq_one_letter_code
_entity_poly.pdbx_strand_id
1 'polypeptide(L)'
;MNEFPPGRQSRLLRLAGVLGMALLLGACAGRNAPSDDQPLPRLPQEQLPSDTTQAPAPPPAPKVPAPPAVMKTHPRYAPPPQGDAFWDPRLGVYVVDNKELYYRERLYYRWDQGWYCAGRIDGPWESVDGPSVPPGLRSRHP
;
A
#
# COMPACT_ATOMS: atom_id res chain seq x y z
N MET A 1 -37.98 -1.54 56.81
CA MET A 1 -37.13 -2.75 56.78
C MET A 1 -36.44 -2.81 55.42
N ASN A 2 -35.14 -2.49 55.42
CA ASN A 2 -34.05 -2.84 54.48
C ASN A 2 -34.22 -2.47 52.98
N GLU A 3 -33.59 -1.40 52.45
CA GLU A 3 -32.18 -1.28 51.96
C GLU A 3 -31.91 -2.27 50.78
N PHE A 4 -31.55 -1.90 49.53
CA PHE A 4 -30.37 -1.17 49.03
C PHE A 4 -30.57 -0.67 47.57
N PRO A 5 -29.99 0.48 47.15
CA PRO A 5 -30.04 0.97 45.76
C PRO A 5 -28.97 0.33 44.84
N PRO A 6 -29.28 -0.01 43.57
CA PRO A 6 -28.33 -0.61 42.61
C PRO A 6 -27.43 0.46 41.95
N GLY A 7 -26.73 1.27 42.75
CA GLY A 7 -25.93 2.40 42.25
C GLY A 7 -24.41 2.24 42.36
N ARG A 8 -23.94 1.28 43.18
CA ARG A 8 -22.53 1.26 43.63
C ARG A 8 -21.65 0.22 42.91
N GLN A 9 -22.25 -0.85 42.37
CA GLN A 9 -21.51 -1.91 41.67
C GLN A 9 -21.01 -1.52 40.27
N SER A 10 -21.73 -0.64 39.58
CA SER A 10 -21.33 -0.18 38.24
C SER A 10 -20.11 0.77 38.27
N ARG A 11 -19.89 1.51 39.37
CA ARG A 11 -18.68 2.34 39.54
C ARG A 11 -17.41 1.51 39.78
N LEU A 12 -17.53 0.41 40.52
CA LEU A 12 -16.41 -0.47 40.81
C LEU A 12 -15.96 -1.27 39.57
N LEU A 13 -16.91 -1.72 38.74
CA LEU A 13 -16.58 -2.34 37.45
C LEU A 13 -15.93 -1.35 36.46
N ARG A 14 -16.37 -0.08 36.46
CA ARG A 14 -15.76 0.96 35.60
C ARG A 14 -14.31 1.27 35.98
N LEU A 15 -13.98 1.30 37.28
CA LEU A 15 -12.61 1.56 37.75
C LEU A 15 -11.65 0.41 37.43
N ALA A 16 -12.11 -0.84 37.52
CA ALA A 16 -11.31 -2.01 37.13
C ALA A 16 -11.03 -2.06 35.62
N GLY A 17 -11.99 -1.62 34.79
CA GLY A 17 -11.81 -1.53 33.33
C GLY A 17 -10.79 -0.47 32.88
N VAL A 18 -10.72 0.68 33.56
CA VAL A 18 -9.77 1.75 33.18
C VAL A 18 -8.32 1.38 33.51
N LEU A 19 -8.07 0.67 34.62
CA LEU A 19 -6.70 0.34 35.03
C LEU A 19 -6.05 -0.76 34.16
N GLY A 20 -6.84 -1.67 33.58
CA GLY A 20 -6.35 -2.66 32.63
C GLY A 20 -5.92 -2.08 31.27
N MET A 21 -6.44 -0.91 30.89
CA MET A 21 -6.21 -0.30 29.58
C MET A 21 -4.94 0.56 29.49
N ALA A 22 -4.28 0.87 30.62
CA ALA A 22 -3.08 1.71 30.67
C ALA A 22 -1.75 0.96 30.52
N LEU A 23 -1.74 -0.38 30.56
CA LEU A 23 -0.52 -1.20 30.51
C LEU A 23 -0.20 -1.80 29.12
N LEU A 24 -0.93 -1.39 28.07
CA LEU A 24 -0.71 -1.82 26.68
C LEU A 24 -0.30 -0.67 25.73
N LEU A 25 0.33 0.40 26.26
CA LEU A 25 0.97 1.46 25.46
C LEU A 25 2.47 1.19 25.24
N GLY A 26 2.81 -0.02 24.79
CA GLY A 26 4.17 -0.44 24.50
C GLY A 26 4.64 -0.07 23.09
N ALA A 27 5.40 1.02 23.00
CA ALA A 27 6.41 1.31 21.97
C ALA A 27 5.95 1.79 20.58
N CYS A 28 5.49 3.04 20.50
CA CYS A 28 5.75 3.89 19.33
C CYS A 28 7.19 4.43 19.40
N ALA A 29 8.21 3.60 19.13
CA ALA A 29 9.59 4.06 18.99
C ALA A 29 10.43 3.06 18.18
N GLY A 30 10.31 3.11 16.85
CA GLY A 30 11.19 2.39 15.92
C GLY A 30 11.36 3.21 14.64
N ARG A 31 11.91 4.42 14.79
CA ARG A 31 13.24 4.79 14.29
C ARG A 31 13.34 4.76 12.76
N ASN A 32 13.27 5.98 12.22
CA ASN A 32 13.72 6.33 10.88
C ASN A 32 15.08 5.68 10.61
N ALA A 33 15.13 4.76 9.66
CA ALA A 33 16.40 4.35 9.08
C ALA A 33 16.89 5.51 8.19
N PRO A 34 18.15 5.95 8.34
CA PRO A 34 18.75 6.87 7.38
C PRO A 34 18.74 6.22 6.00
N SER A 35 18.51 7.05 4.97
CA SER A 35 18.79 6.69 3.59
C SER A 35 20.24 6.20 3.51
N ASP A 36 20.42 4.90 3.29
CA ASP A 36 21.71 4.34 2.90
C ASP A 36 21.77 4.38 1.37
N ASP A 37 22.33 5.47 0.87
CA ASP A 37 22.96 5.51 -0.44
C ASP A 37 24.12 4.50 -0.45
N GLN A 38 23.84 3.23 -0.75
CA GLN A 38 24.89 2.31 -1.21
C GLN A 38 24.73 2.06 -2.72
N PRO A 39 25.65 2.58 -3.55
CA PRO A 39 25.85 2.04 -4.88
C PRO A 39 26.45 0.64 -4.71
N LEU A 40 25.67 -0.39 -5.06
CA LEU A 40 26.21 -1.75 -5.19
C LEU A 40 27.46 -1.72 -6.09
N PRO A 41 28.56 -2.38 -5.71
CA PRO A 41 29.66 -2.64 -6.62
C PRO A 41 29.09 -3.29 -7.88
N ARG A 42 29.26 -2.60 -9.01
CA ARG A 42 28.93 -3.12 -10.33
C ARG A 42 29.78 -4.38 -10.50
N LEU A 43 29.19 -5.57 -10.35
CA LEU A 43 29.81 -6.81 -10.81
C LEU A 43 30.27 -6.57 -12.25
N PRO A 44 31.49 -7.00 -12.66
CA PRO A 44 31.92 -6.91 -14.05
C PRO A 44 30.85 -7.52 -14.94
N GLN A 45 30.05 -6.66 -15.58
CA GLN A 45 29.23 -7.09 -16.69
C GLN A 45 30.24 -7.37 -17.80
N GLU A 46 30.37 -8.63 -18.18
CA GLU A 46 31.10 -9.08 -19.36
C GLU A 46 30.79 -8.10 -20.51
N GLN A 47 31.71 -7.19 -20.78
CA GLN A 47 31.61 -6.25 -21.89
C GLN A 47 31.86 -7.05 -23.14
N LEU A 48 30.80 -7.45 -23.83
CA LEU A 48 30.92 -7.97 -25.18
C LEU A 48 31.48 -6.85 -26.07
N PRO A 49 32.66 -7.01 -26.70
CA PRO A 49 33.28 -5.94 -27.47
C PRO A 49 32.42 -5.61 -28.70
N SER A 50 31.84 -4.41 -28.73
CA SER A 50 31.30 -3.83 -29.96
C SER A 50 32.38 -2.93 -30.53
N ASP A 51 33.09 -3.48 -31.51
CA ASP A 51 34.10 -2.77 -32.29
C ASP A 51 33.50 -1.53 -32.95
N THR A 52 34.32 -0.49 -33.05
CA THR A 52 33.92 0.87 -33.39
C THR A 52 33.78 1.01 -34.90
N THR A 53 32.62 1.45 -35.39
CA THR A 53 32.47 2.33 -36.57
C THR A 53 31.03 2.81 -36.66
N GLN A 54 30.76 4.08 -36.35
CA GLN A 54 29.50 4.73 -36.78
C GLN A 54 29.70 6.21 -37.08
N ALA A 55 29.25 6.58 -38.28
CA ALA A 55 29.25 7.89 -38.91
C ALA A 55 28.46 8.98 -38.13
N PRO A 56 28.56 10.27 -38.49
CA PRO A 56 27.93 11.37 -37.75
C PRO A 56 26.38 11.25 -37.68
N ALA A 57 25.81 11.50 -36.50
CA ALA A 57 24.38 11.32 -36.21
C ALA A 57 23.48 12.46 -36.76
N PRO A 58 22.24 12.16 -37.20
CA PRO A 58 21.22 13.15 -37.57
C PRO A 58 20.64 13.89 -36.33
N PRO A 59 20.00 15.07 -36.52
CA PRO A 59 19.50 15.88 -35.41
C PRO A 59 18.35 15.21 -34.64
N PRO A 60 18.21 15.51 -33.32
CA PRO A 60 17.25 14.84 -32.45
C PRO A 60 15.79 15.20 -32.78
N ALA A 61 14.95 14.19 -32.94
CA ALA A 61 13.51 14.35 -33.10
C ALA A 61 12.83 14.81 -31.79
N PRO A 62 11.65 15.47 -31.86
CA PRO A 62 10.88 15.89 -30.68
C PRO A 62 10.49 14.68 -29.81
N LYS A 63 10.74 14.77 -28.50
CA LYS A 63 10.40 13.72 -27.53
C LYS A 63 8.89 13.67 -27.32
N VAL A 64 8.22 12.69 -27.93
CA VAL A 64 6.86 12.31 -27.54
C VAL A 64 6.89 11.77 -26.10
N PRO A 65 5.99 12.18 -25.19
CA PRO A 65 5.91 11.60 -23.85
C PRO A 65 5.65 10.09 -23.93
N ALA A 66 6.50 9.30 -23.29
CA ALA A 66 6.32 7.86 -23.23
C ALA A 66 5.03 7.52 -22.44
N PRO A 67 4.28 6.47 -22.84
CA PRO A 67 3.12 6.01 -22.10
C PRO A 67 3.51 5.60 -20.66
N PRO A 68 2.57 5.71 -19.69
CA PRO A 68 2.84 5.38 -18.30
C PRO A 68 3.30 3.92 -18.19
N ALA A 69 4.41 3.70 -17.47
CA ALA A 69 4.97 2.38 -17.28
C ALA A 69 4.03 1.52 -16.41
N VAL A 70 3.45 0.50 -17.02
CA VAL A 70 2.68 -0.54 -16.33
C VAL A 70 3.57 -1.76 -16.18
N MET A 71 3.76 -2.26 -14.96
CA MET A 71 4.68 -3.37 -14.65
C MET A 71 3.87 -4.60 -14.25
N LYS A 72 4.30 -5.82 -14.60
CA LYS A 72 3.61 -7.04 -14.13
C LYS A 72 3.80 -7.29 -12.63
N THR A 73 4.97 -6.93 -12.09
CA THR A 73 5.34 -7.19 -10.69
C THR A 73 6.13 -6.02 -10.12
N HIS A 74 6.00 -5.77 -8.81
CA HIS A 74 6.79 -4.78 -8.07
C HIS A 74 7.67 -5.49 -7.02
N PRO A 75 8.94 -5.07 -6.80
CA PRO A 75 9.82 -5.65 -5.79
C PRO A 75 9.31 -5.67 -4.35
N ARG A 76 8.45 -4.73 -3.92
CA ARG A 76 8.02 -4.63 -2.51
C ARG A 76 6.69 -5.30 -2.23
N TYR A 77 5.73 -5.22 -3.14
CA TYR A 77 4.38 -5.74 -2.92
C TYR A 77 4.21 -7.01 -3.74
N ALA A 78 3.73 -8.07 -3.11
CA ALA A 78 3.39 -9.29 -3.82
C ALA A 78 2.21 -9.03 -4.78
N PRO A 79 2.19 -9.67 -5.95
CA PRO A 79 1.02 -9.65 -6.82
C PRO A 79 -0.17 -10.34 -6.12
N PRO A 80 -1.42 -10.05 -6.55
CA PRO A 80 -2.58 -10.78 -6.07
C PRO A 80 -2.46 -12.27 -6.40
N PRO A 81 -2.98 -13.16 -5.53
CA PRO A 81 -2.88 -14.61 -5.73
C PRO A 81 -3.71 -15.12 -6.92
N GLN A 82 -4.64 -14.32 -7.44
CA GLN A 82 -5.64 -14.70 -8.43
C GLN A 82 -5.77 -13.61 -9.49
N GLY A 83 -5.98 -14.02 -10.74
CA GLY A 83 -6.30 -13.12 -11.86
C GLY A 83 -5.09 -12.45 -12.52
N ASP A 84 -5.34 -11.81 -13.65
CA ASP A 84 -4.34 -10.98 -14.30
C ASP A 84 -4.30 -9.63 -13.61
N ALA A 85 -3.13 -9.22 -13.13
CA ALA A 85 -2.97 -7.93 -12.49
C ALA A 85 -1.67 -7.27 -12.92
N PHE A 86 -1.68 -5.94 -12.90
CA PHE A 86 -0.50 -5.13 -13.17
C PHE A 86 -0.31 -4.10 -12.09
N TRP A 87 0.95 -3.83 -11.76
CA TRP A 87 1.33 -2.73 -10.90
C TRP A 87 1.20 -1.39 -11.65
N ASP A 88 0.44 -0.48 -11.07
CA ASP A 88 0.38 0.93 -11.49
C ASP A 88 1.22 1.78 -10.51
N PRO A 89 2.39 2.30 -10.93
CA PRO A 89 3.28 3.07 -10.07
C PRO A 89 2.72 4.45 -9.71
N ARG A 90 1.77 4.99 -10.47
CA ARG A 90 1.14 6.29 -10.19
C ARG A 90 0.17 6.17 -9.02
N LEU A 91 -0.51 5.03 -8.95
CA LEU A 91 -1.47 4.74 -7.89
C LEU A 91 -0.82 4.03 -6.69
N GLY A 92 0.31 3.36 -6.91
CA GLY A 92 0.99 2.58 -5.89
C GLY A 92 0.21 1.31 -5.53
N VAL A 93 -0.52 0.72 -6.47
CA VAL A 93 -1.34 -0.49 -6.27
C VAL A 93 -1.28 -1.39 -7.48
N TYR A 94 -1.65 -2.66 -7.30
CA TYR A 94 -2.02 -3.53 -8.42
C TYR A 94 -3.43 -3.19 -8.90
N VAL A 95 -3.66 -3.16 -10.20
CA VAL A 95 -4.97 -3.09 -10.84
C VAL A 95 -5.30 -4.48 -11.37
N VAL A 96 -6.47 -5.02 -11.01
CA VAL A 96 -6.87 -6.41 -11.33
C VAL A 96 -7.81 -6.41 -12.53
N ASP A 97 -7.50 -7.22 -13.55
CA ASP A 97 -8.30 -7.47 -14.76
C ASP A 97 -8.86 -6.21 -15.45
N ASN A 98 -8.19 -5.06 -15.32
CA ASN A 98 -8.69 -3.76 -15.78
C ASN A 98 -10.09 -3.39 -15.23
N LYS A 99 -10.44 -3.90 -14.04
CA LYS A 99 -11.64 -3.56 -13.28
C LYS A 99 -11.31 -2.43 -12.31
N GLU A 100 -12.34 -1.78 -11.75
CA GLU A 100 -12.20 -0.81 -10.63
C GLU A 100 -11.89 -1.53 -9.30
N LEU A 101 -10.95 -2.47 -9.36
CA LEU A 101 -10.51 -3.33 -8.29
C LEU A 101 -9.00 -3.22 -8.17
N TYR A 102 -8.55 -2.86 -6.97
CA TYR A 102 -7.16 -2.58 -6.69
C TYR A 102 -6.65 -3.51 -5.60
N TYR A 103 -5.39 -3.93 -5.67
CA TYR A 103 -4.81 -4.82 -4.68
C TYR A 103 -3.51 -4.25 -4.12
N ARG A 104 -3.40 -4.20 -2.79
CA ARG A 104 -2.20 -3.78 -2.08
C ARG A 104 -2.20 -4.42 -0.69
N GLU A 105 -1.05 -4.91 -0.26
CA GLU A 105 -0.86 -5.44 1.11
C GLU A 105 -1.90 -6.52 1.49
N ARG A 106 -2.23 -7.41 0.55
CA ARG A 106 -3.18 -8.53 0.74
C ARG A 106 -4.65 -8.11 0.89
N LEU A 107 -4.96 -6.85 0.62
CA LEU A 107 -6.31 -6.33 0.59
C LEU A 107 -6.68 -5.92 -0.83
N TYR A 108 -7.89 -6.27 -1.22
CA TYR A 108 -8.58 -5.72 -2.37
C TYR A 108 -9.31 -4.46 -1.95
N TYR A 109 -9.27 -3.42 -2.78
CA TYR A 109 -9.96 -2.16 -2.61
C TYR A 109 -10.87 -1.92 -3.80
N ARG A 110 -12.07 -1.42 -3.53
CA ARG A 110 -13.01 -0.97 -4.56
C ARG A 110 -13.69 0.33 -4.13
N TRP A 111 -14.15 1.08 -5.12
CA TRP A 111 -15.01 2.24 -4.89
C TRP A 111 -16.47 1.88 -5.15
N ASP A 112 -17.35 2.22 -4.22
CA ASP A 112 -18.80 2.10 -4.35
C ASP A 112 -19.50 3.13 -3.45
N GLN A 113 -19.59 4.39 -3.90
CA GLN A 113 -20.05 5.53 -3.05
C GLN A 113 -19.22 5.75 -1.78
N GLY A 114 -18.03 5.15 -1.73
CA GLY A 114 -17.14 5.08 -0.58
C GLY A 114 -16.07 4.03 -0.86
N TRP A 115 -14.99 4.08 -0.08
CA TRP A 115 -13.94 3.07 -0.19
C TRP A 115 -14.28 1.85 0.64
N TYR A 116 -14.13 0.69 0.03
CA TYR A 116 -14.27 -0.60 0.69
C TYR A 116 -13.02 -1.44 0.50
N CYS A 117 -12.66 -2.23 1.50
CA CYS A 117 -11.62 -3.25 1.39
C CYS A 117 -12.13 -4.65 1.73
N ALA A 118 -11.46 -5.66 1.19
CA ALA A 118 -11.72 -7.07 1.47
C ALA A 118 -10.45 -7.91 1.35
N GLY A 119 -10.35 -8.99 2.11
CA GLY A 119 -9.26 -9.97 1.95
C GLY A 119 -9.40 -10.85 0.71
N ARG A 120 -10.56 -10.83 0.05
CA ARG A 120 -10.87 -11.63 -1.15
C ARG A 120 -11.65 -10.79 -2.17
N ILE A 121 -11.61 -11.23 -3.43
CA ILE A 121 -12.30 -10.54 -4.54
C ILE A 121 -13.83 -10.58 -4.42
N ASP A 122 -14.37 -11.56 -3.71
CA ASP A 122 -15.81 -11.77 -3.46
C ASP A 122 -16.29 -11.12 -2.15
N GLY A 123 -15.39 -10.53 -1.36
CA GLY A 123 -15.69 -9.98 -0.04
C GLY A 123 -15.33 -10.92 1.12
N PRO A 124 -15.85 -10.70 2.33
CA PRO A 124 -16.79 -9.62 2.69
C PRO A 124 -16.15 -8.23 2.52
N TRP A 125 -16.97 -7.25 2.13
CA TRP A 125 -16.53 -5.88 1.89
C TRP A 125 -16.76 -5.03 3.13
N GLU A 126 -15.70 -4.40 3.62
CA GLU A 126 -15.71 -3.57 4.80
C GLU A 126 -15.41 -2.13 4.42
N SER A 127 -16.14 -1.18 5.00
CA SER A 127 -15.85 0.26 4.79
C SER A 127 -14.47 0.57 5.33
N VAL A 128 -13.68 1.35 4.59
CA VAL A 128 -12.34 1.75 5.00
C VAL A 128 -12.26 3.27 5.10
N ASP A 129 -11.71 3.75 6.22
CA ASP A 129 -11.50 5.17 6.42
C ASP A 129 -10.48 5.72 5.41
N GLY A 130 -10.68 6.96 4.97
CA GLY A 130 -9.82 7.62 3.99
C GLY A 130 -8.31 7.49 4.26
N PRO A 131 -7.80 7.66 5.50
CA PRO A 131 -6.37 7.45 5.82
C PRO A 131 -5.83 6.06 5.51
N SER A 132 -6.66 5.03 5.61
CA SER A 132 -6.29 3.63 5.38
C SER A 132 -6.33 3.25 3.89
N VAL A 133 -6.99 4.07 3.06
CA VAL A 133 -6.99 3.90 1.60
C VAL A 133 -5.63 4.33 1.04
N PRO A 134 -5.03 3.57 0.10
CA PRO A 134 -3.80 3.96 -0.58
C PRO A 134 -3.86 5.40 -1.15
N PRO A 135 -2.84 6.25 -0.95
CA PRO A 135 -2.88 7.67 -1.33
C PRO A 135 -3.26 7.94 -2.79
N GLY A 136 -2.76 7.12 -3.71
CA GLY A 136 -3.08 7.24 -5.14
C GLY A 136 -4.55 6.92 -5.46
N LEU A 137 -5.18 6.04 -4.70
CA LEU A 137 -6.61 5.73 -4.84
C LEU A 137 -7.48 6.85 -4.29
N ARG A 138 -7.15 7.39 -3.11
CA ARG A 138 -7.88 8.52 -2.50
C ARG A 138 -8.04 9.71 -3.43
N SER A 139 -7.06 9.95 -4.28
CA SER A 139 -7.05 11.07 -5.22
C SER A 139 -7.95 10.84 -6.45
N ARG A 140 -8.36 9.60 -6.75
CA ARG A 140 -9.25 9.28 -7.87
C ARG A 140 -10.73 9.47 -7.55
N HIS A 141 -11.11 9.24 -6.30
CA HIS A 141 -12.49 9.37 -5.84
C HIS A 141 -12.51 10.21 -4.55
N PRO A 142 -12.60 11.55 -4.69
CA PRO A 142 -12.64 12.48 -3.57
C PRO A 142 -13.98 12.50 -2.83
#